data_AF-A0A7S2QTW3-F1
#
_entry.id   AF-A0A7S2QTW3-F1
#
_cell.length_a   1.000
_cell.length_b   1.000
_cell.length_c   1.000
_cell.angle_alpha   90.00
_cell.angle_beta   90.00
_cell.angle_gamma   90.00
#
_symmetry.space_group_name_H-M   'P 1'
#
loop_
_entity.id
_entity.type
_entity.pdbx_description
1 polymer ?
#
loop_
_entity_poly.entity_id
_entity_poly.type
_entity_poly.pdbx_seq_one_letter_code
_entity_poly.pdbx_strand_id
1 'polypeptide(L)'
;TSDVRGAGTDANITIQVFGLKGDTGVKTLDDSKNNFERNMLDTFFFKAPDVGELQSCRVVCDGSGLGAAWHLDYVTVANVSTGAYAKFPYRNWFDDSPGWAHTLLPDGKTADLSKQVTYQVTVYTSDIRGAGTDGEVYLSLKGSLATSGESRLENHHSNFSRNKTDVFE
;
A
#
# COMPACT_ATOMS: atom_id res chain seq x y z
N THR A 1 -9.83 9.25 -9.92
CA THR A 1 -8.68 9.31 -10.84
C THR A 1 -8.43 10.75 -11.30
N SER A 2 -7.20 11.11 -11.65
CA SER A 2 -6.90 12.48 -12.15
C SER A 2 -7.42 12.73 -13.58
N ASP A 3 -7.39 13.99 -14.02
CA ASP A 3 -7.69 14.38 -15.41
C ASP A 3 -6.45 14.39 -16.34
N VAL A 4 -5.37 13.71 -15.96
CA VAL A 4 -4.20 13.54 -16.83
C VAL A 4 -4.56 12.62 -18.01
N ARG A 5 -4.01 12.90 -19.20
CA ARG A 5 -4.23 12.05 -20.38
C ARG A 5 -3.73 10.63 -20.09
N GLY A 6 -4.59 9.64 -20.28
CA GLY A 6 -4.26 8.23 -20.00
C GLY A 6 -4.25 7.86 -18.52
N ALA A 7 -4.86 8.68 -17.65
CA ALA A 7 -4.85 8.44 -16.21
C ALA A 7 -5.69 7.24 -15.74
N GLY A 8 -6.63 6.77 -16.56
CA GLY A 8 -7.49 5.63 -16.21
C GLY A 8 -6.78 4.29 -16.34
N THR A 9 -7.33 3.25 -15.71
CA THR A 9 -6.76 1.91 -15.70
C THR A 9 -7.85 0.85 -15.67
N ASP A 10 -7.55 -0.31 -16.26
CA ASP A 10 -8.35 -1.54 -16.15
C ASP A 10 -7.72 -2.55 -15.15
N ALA A 11 -6.64 -2.16 -14.47
CA ALA A 11 -5.95 -2.99 -13.48
C ALA A 11 -6.77 -3.16 -12.20
N ASN A 12 -6.49 -4.23 -11.45
CA ASN A 12 -7.16 -4.44 -10.17
C ASN A 12 -6.55 -3.52 -9.11
N ILE A 13 -7.42 -2.79 -8.40
CA ILE A 13 -7.02 -1.90 -7.33
C ILE A 13 -7.40 -2.50 -5.97
N THR A 14 -6.46 -2.52 -5.04
CA THR A 14 -6.71 -2.85 -3.64
C THR A 14 -6.25 -1.73 -2.71
N ILE A 15 -6.91 -1.61 -1.57
CA ILE A 15 -6.54 -0.66 -0.52
C ILE A 15 -6.49 -1.31 0.85
N GLN A 16 -5.68 -0.74 1.74
CA GLN A 16 -5.68 -1.05 3.16
C GLN A 16 -5.47 0.25 3.95
N VAL A 17 -6.40 0.54 4.86
CA VAL A 17 -6.36 1.77 5.67
C VAL A 17 -5.83 1.44 7.05
N PHE A 18 -4.87 2.22 7.51
CA PHE A 18 -4.25 2.08 8.83
C PHE A 18 -4.68 3.25 9.72
N GLY A 19 -4.97 2.93 10.98
CA GLY A 19 -5.24 3.91 12.02
C GLY A 19 -4.67 3.50 13.37
N LEU A 20 -4.84 4.35 14.38
CA LEU A 20 -4.26 4.14 15.71
C LEU A 20 -4.71 2.84 16.41
N LYS A 21 -5.89 2.30 16.07
CA LYS A 21 -6.44 1.09 16.69
C LYS A 21 -6.18 -0.19 15.90
N GLY A 22 -5.67 -0.10 14.67
CA GLY A 22 -5.78 -1.24 13.76
C GLY A 22 -5.57 -0.89 12.30
N ASP A 23 -5.93 -1.83 11.45
CA ASP A 23 -6.06 -1.63 10.02
C ASP A 23 -7.33 -2.33 9.53
N THR A 24 -7.77 -2.00 8.32
CA THR A 24 -9.03 -2.53 7.76
C THR A 24 -8.92 -3.95 7.21
N GLY A 25 -7.70 -4.51 7.14
CA GLY A 25 -7.34 -5.52 6.17
C GLY A 25 -7.37 -4.99 4.72
N VAL A 26 -6.86 -5.79 3.79
CA VAL A 26 -6.89 -5.48 2.36
C VAL A 26 -8.32 -5.56 1.82
N LYS A 27 -8.70 -4.60 0.98
CA LYS A 27 -10.00 -4.51 0.31
C LYS A 27 -9.77 -4.31 -1.18
N THR A 28 -10.38 -5.17 -2.00
CA THR A 28 -10.48 -4.94 -3.44
C THR A 28 -11.54 -3.90 -3.71
N LEU A 29 -11.24 -2.96 -4.60
CA LEU A 29 -12.15 -1.91 -5.03
C LEU A 29 -12.68 -2.28 -6.41
N ASP A 30 -13.83 -2.95 -6.44
CA ASP A 30 -14.50 -3.35 -7.67
C ASP A 30 -16.00 -3.50 -7.45
N ASP A 31 -16.78 -2.67 -8.13
CA ASP A 31 -18.25 -2.68 -8.11
C ASP A 31 -18.89 -2.31 -9.47
N SER A 32 -18.07 -2.06 -10.49
CA SER A 32 -18.47 -1.58 -11.81
C SER A 32 -17.41 -1.94 -12.84
N LYS A 33 -17.85 -2.15 -14.08
CA LYS A 33 -16.94 -2.49 -15.20
C LYS A 33 -15.99 -1.36 -15.61
N ASN A 34 -16.34 -0.12 -15.30
CA ASN A 34 -15.61 1.08 -15.74
C ASN A 34 -15.16 1.90 -14.52
N ASN A 35 -14.58 1.22 -13.54
CA ASN A 35 -13.98 1.89 -12.38
C ASN A 35 -12.66 2.55 -12.77
N PHE A 36 -12.28 3.60 -12.04
CA PHE A 36 -10.98 4.28 -12.15
C PHE A 36 -10.71 5.00 -13.47
N GLU A 37 -11.73 5.29 -14.26
CA GLU A 37 -11.61 6.05 -15.50
C GLU A 37 -11.06 7.48 -15.30
N ARG A 38 -10.42 8.02 -16.33
CA ARG A 38 -9.87 9.39 -16.30
C ARG A 38 -10.95 10.39 -15.86
N ASN A 39 -10.57 11.29 -14.95
CA ASN A 39 -11.45 12.34 -14.41
C ASN A 39 -12.73 11.83 -13.73
N MET A 40 -12.76 10.57 -13.30
CA MET A 40 -13.88 10.00 -12.56
C MET A 40 -13.59 9.93 -11.06
N LEU A 41 -14.68 10.03 -10.28
CA LEU A 41 -14.70 9.80 -8.84
C LEU A 41 -15.53 8.55 -8.57
N ASP A 42 -14.87 7.48 -8.17
CA ASP A 42 -15.49 6.21 -7.79
C ASP A 42 -15.63 6.13 -6.27
N THR A 43 -16.76 5.58 -5.78
CA THR A 43 -17.06 5.49 -4.34
C THR A 43 -17.42 4.07 -3.95
N PHE A 44 -16.63 3.49 -3.04
CA PHE A 44 -16.78 2.12 -2.60
C PHE A 44 -17.18 2.05 -1.13
N PHE A 45 -17.93 1.00 -0.75
CA PHE A 45 -18.31 0.73 0.63
C PHE A 45 -17.88 -0.68 1.03
N PHE A 46 -17.18 -0.80 2.17
CA PHE A 46 -16.79 -2.08 2.75
C PHE A 46 -16.90 -2.05 4.27
N LYS A 47 -17.05 -3.23 4.87
CA LYS A 47 -17.04 -3.41 6.33
C LYS A 47 -15.62 -3.67 6.83
N ALA A 48 -15.25 -3.01 7.92
CA ALA A 48 -13.99 -3.17 8.63
C ALA A 48 -14.13 -2.76 10.11
N PRO A 49 -13.23 -3.18 11.00
CA PRO A 49 -13.15 -2.65 12.37
C PRO A 49 -12.91 -1.14 12.40
N ASP A 50 -13.30 -0.48 13.50
CA ASP A 50 -12.91 0.92 13.74
C ASP A 50 -11.40 1.01 13.97
N VAL A 51 -10.69 1.61 13.02
CA VAL A 51 -9.24 1.79 13.07
C VAL A 51 -8.82 3.06 13.84
N GLY A 52 -9.75 3.87 14.34
CA GLY A 52 -9.46 5.11 15.06
C GLY A 52 -9.02 6.25 14.12
N GLU A 53 -8.12 7.12 14.59
CA GLU A 53 -7.58 8.21 13.78
C GLU A 53 -6.82 7.63 12.58
N LEU A 54 -7.20 8.06 11.37
CA LEU A 54 -6.65 7.58 10.10
C LEU A 54 -5.22 8.09 9.91
N GLN A 55 -4.26 7.17 9.80
CA GLN A 55 -2.83 7.49 9.76
C GLN A 55 -2.21 7.33 8.37
N SER A 56 -2.65 6.33 7.58
CA SER A 56 -2.18 6.11 6.22
C SER A 56 -3.15 5.25 5.42
N CYS A 57 -3.03 5.30 4.09
CA CYS A 57 -3.78 4.46 3.16
C CYS A 57 -2.79 3.80 2.19
N ARG A 58 -2.66 2.49 2.25
CA ARG A 58 -1.92 1.73 1.22
C ARG A 58 -2.85 1.49 0.05
N VAL A 59 -2.35 1.78 -1.15
CA VAL A 59 -3.03 1.53 -2.41
C VAL A 59 -2.11 0.67 -3.26
N VAL A 60 -2.65 -0.35 -3.89
CA VAL A 60 -1.94 -1.25 -4.79
C VAL A 60 -2.75 -1.36 -6.08
N CYS A 61 -2.08 -1.07 -7.19
CA CYS A 61 -2.49 -1.46 -8.53
C CYS A 61 -1.74 -2.76 -8.87
N ASP A 62 -2.38 -3.74 -9.49
CA ASP A 62 -1.68 -5.01 -9.80
C ASP A 62 -0.91 -4.99 -11.13
N GLY A 63 -0.94 -3.86 -11.84
CA GLY A 63 -0.24 -3.71 -13.13
C GLY A 63 -0.83 -4.56 -14.26
N SER A 64 -2.01 -5.16 -14.07
CA SER A 64 -2.64 -6.00 -15.08
C SER A 64 -3.38 -5.19 -16.16
N GLY A 65 -3.51 -5.77 -17.36
CA GLY A 65 -4.24 -5.15 -18.47
C GLY A 65 -3.39 -4.25 -19.39
N LEU A 66 -3.97 -3.84 -20.51
CA LEU A 66 -3.33 -2.90 -21.43
C LEU A 66 -3.52 -1.48 -20.90
N GLY A 67 -2.42 -0.73 -20.75
CA GLY A 67 -2.50 0.61 -20.15
C GLY A 67 -2.74 0.57 -18.64
N ALA A 68 -2.15 -0.42 -17.94
CA ALA A 68 -2.32 -0.61 -16.50
C ALA A 68 -1.88 0.59 -15.63
N ALA A 69 -1.02 1.45 -16.18
CA ALA A 69 -0.54 2.64 -15.49
C ALA A 69 -1.72 3.54 -15.07
N TRP A 70 -1.75 3.93 -13.81
CA TRP A 70 -2.86 4.68 -13.24
C TRP A 70 -2.40 5.96 -12.60
N HIS A 71 -2.95 7.10 -13.00
CA HIS A 71 -2.63 8.38 -12.35
C HIS A 71 -3.71 8.77 -11.35
N LEU A 72 -3.44 8.47 -10.08
CA LEU A 72 -4.31 8.78 -8.96
C LEU A 72 -4.10 10.23 -8.49
N ASP A 73 -5.18 11.01 -8.37
CA ASP A 73 -5.14 12.34 -7.74
C ASP A 73 -5.12 12.21 -6.21
N TYR A 74 -6.16 11.63 -5.61
CA TYR A 74 -6.26 11.40 -4.16
C TYR A 74 -7.25 10.28 -3.82
N VAL A 75 -7.13 9.75 -2.60
CA VAL A 75 -8.16 8.91 -1.95
C VAL A 75 -8.77 9.68 -0.79
N THR A 76 -10.07 9.55 -0.56
CA THR A 76 -10.71 10.00 0.70
C THR A 76 -11.31 8.81 1.42
N VAL A 77 -11.08 8.71 2.72
CA VAL A 77 -11.66 7.67 3.57
C VAL A 77 -12.51 8.31 4.64
N ALA A 78 -13.73 7.80 4.81
CA ALA A 78 -14.65 8.23 5.85
C ALA A 78 -15.17 7.02 6.64
N ASN A 79 -15.06 7.07 7.96
CA ASN A 79 -15.80 6.18 8.84
C ASN A 79 -17.20 6.78 9.05
N VAL A 80 -18.20 6.20 8.40
CA VAL A 80 -19.60 6.68 8.46
C VAL A 80 -20.24 6.59 9.85
N SER A 81 -19.70 5.76 10.75
CA SER A 81 -20.22 5.60 12.11
C SER A 81 -19.62 6.60 13.09
N THR A 82 -18.34 6.95 12.95
CA THR A 82 -17.64 7.85 13.88
C THR A 82 -17.44 9.26 13.33
N GLY A 83 -17.62 9.46 12.02
CA GLY A 83 -17.33 10.71 11.34
C GLY A 83 -15.83 10.97 11.08
N ALA A 84 -14.95 10.02 11.43
CA ALA A 84 -13.53 10.15 11.12
C ALA A 84 -13.33 10.25 9.60
N TYR A 85 -12.52 11.21 9.16
CA TYR A 85 -12.32 11.52 7.74
C TYR A 85 -10.85 11.90 7.49
N ALA A 86 -10.29 11.43 6.38
CA ALA A 86 -9.00 11.87 5.91
C ALA A 86 -8.95 11.86 4.38
N LYS A 87 -8.22 12.83 3.82
CA LYS A 87 -7.84 12.89 2.41
C LYS A 87 -6.38 12.50 2.28
N PHE A 88 -6.06 11.62 1.35
CA PHE A 88 -4.74 11.10 1.06
C PHE A 88 -4.36 11.50 -0.37
N PRO A 89 -3.71 12.66 -0.56
CA PRO A 89 -3.26 13.07 -1.89
C PRO A 89 -2.09 12.19 -2.38
N TYR A 90 -2.04 11.92 -3.69
CA TYR A 90 -0.92 11.23 -4.33
C TYR A 90 -0.39 12.00 -5.54
N ARG A 91 -1.26 12.30 -6.51
CA ARG A 91 -0.95 13.08 -7.74
C ARG A 91 0.24 12.55 -8.53
N ASN A 92 0.32 11.24 -8.65
CA ASN A 92 1.38 10.58 -9.40
C ASN A 92 0.88 9.26 -10.01
N TRP A 93 1.74 8.62 -10.79
CA TRP A 93 1.49 7.34 -11.42
C TRP A 93 1.74 6.16 -10.48
N PHE A 94 0.91 5.12 -10.63
CA PHE A 94 1.22 3.74 -10.30
C PHE A 94 1.65 3.07 -11.60
N ASP A 95 2.93 2.75 -11.73
CA ASP A 95 3.56 2.15 -12.91
C ASP A 95 4.84 1.41 -12.50
N ASP A 96 5.66 0.97 -13.46
CA ASP A 96 6.90 0.23 -13.17
C ASP A 96 7.93 1.04 -12.36
N SER A 97 7.79 2.37 -12.26
CA SER A 97 8.69 3.23 -11.48
C SER A 97 8.02 4.56 -11.15
N PRO A 98 7.53 4.76 -9.91
CA PRO A 98 8.15 4.26 -8.68
C PRO A 98 7.59 2.95 -8.14
N GLY A 99 6.58 2.35 -8.80
CA GLY A 99 6.05 1.05 -8.43
C GLY A 99 4.52 0.99 -8.45
N TRP A 100 4.03 -0.23 -8.27
CA TRP A 100 2.61 -0.56 -8.33
C TRP A 100 1.91 -0.48 -6.96
N ALA A 101 2.65 -0.16 -5.89
CA ALA A 101 2.14 -0.06 -4.53
C ALA A 101 2.71 1.15 -3.78
N HIS A 102 1.84 1.94 -3.16
CA HIS A 102 2.24 3.13 -2.40
C HIS A 102 1.45 3.29 -1.11
N THR A 103 2.13 3.77 -0.06
CA THR A 103 1.50 4.19 1.20
C THR A 103 1.33 5.71 1.18
N LEU A 104 0.08 6.17 1.23
CA LEU A 104 -0.29 7.57 1.21
C LEU A 104 -0.49 8.10 2.63
N LEU A 105 -0.06 9.35 2.87
CA LEU A 105 -0.26 10.04 4.15
C LEU A 105 -1.44 11.03 4.06
N PRO A 106 -2.11 11.34 5.19
CA PRO A 106 -3.15 12.35 5.24
C PRO A 106 -2.64 13.73 4.77
N ASP A 107 -3.53 14.52 4.17
CA ASP A 107 -3.21 15.87 3.73
C ASP A 107 -2.64 16.73 4.88
N GLY A 108 -1.60 17.50 4.58
CA GLY A 108 -0.85 18.26 5.58
C GLY A 108 0.04 17.43 6.51
N LYS A 109 0.06 16.10 6.40
CA LYS A 109 1.06 15.24 7.07
C LYS A 109 2.17 14.92 6.08
N THR A 110 3.40 15.22 6.46
CA THR A 110 4.60 14.72 5.79
C THR A 110 5.26 13.66 6.66
N ALA A 111 5.98 12.72 6.04
CA ALA A 111 6.89 11.88 6.80
C ALA A 111 7.92 12.79 7.50
N ASP A 112 7.89 12.83 8.82
CA ASP A 112 8.88 13.55 9.61
C ASP A 112 10.16 12.71 9.65
N LEU A 113 10.99 12.88 8.61
CA LEU A 113 12.24 12.14 8.45
C LEU A 113 13.21 12.38 9.61
N SER A 114 13.04 13.46 10.39
CA SER A 114 13.86 13.73 11.58
C SER A 114 13.63 12.72 12.72
N LYS A 115 12.53 11.96 12.67
CA LYS A 115 12.19 10.89 13.61
C LYS A 115 12.36 9.50 13.02
N GLN A 116 12.92 9.39 11.81
CA GLN A 116 13.19 8.11 11.20
C GLN A 116 14.34 7.43 11.93
N VAL A 117 14.14 6.17 12.27
CA VAL A 117 15.18 5.30 12.82
C VAL A 117 15.36 4.12 11.87
N THR A 118 16.59 3.63 11.76
CA THR A 118 16.90 2.44 10.97
C THR A 118 16.61 1.19 11.81
N TYR A 119 15.94 0.22 11.21
CA TYR A 119 15.66 -1.08 11.82
C TYR A 119 16.44 -2.15 11.07
N GLN A 120 17.29 -2.90 11.77
CA GLN A 120 17.89 -4.10 11.19
C GLN A 120 16.90 -5.27 11.30
N VAL A 121 16.56 -5.89 10.17
CA VAL A 121 15.65 -7.04 10.09
C VAL A 121 16.48 -8.28 9.74
N THR A 122 16.40 -9.32 10.57
CA THR A 122 17.06 -10.60 10.31
C THR A 122 16.03 -11.68 10.10
N VAL A 123 16.06 -12.33 8.93
CA VAL A 123 15.14 -13.39 8.54
C VAL A 123 15.91 -14.69 8.38
N TYR A 124 15.41 -15.78 8.95
CA TYR A 124 15.93 -17.13 8.72
C TYR A 124 14.89 -17.96 7.98
N THR A 125 15.26 -18.49 6.81
CA THR A 125 14.46 -19.46 6.09
C THR A 125 14.90 -20.87 6.48
N SER A 126 13.95 -21.70 6.93
CA SER A 126 14.24 -23.02 7.49
C SER A 126 14.94 -23.98 6.51
N ASP A 127 15.47 -25.06 7.05
CA ASP A 127 16.11 -26.14 6.29
C ASP A 127 15.11 -27.21 5.81
N ILE A 128 13.80 -26.98 5.94
CA ILE A 128 12.78 -27.88 5.40
C ILE A 128 12.85 -27.85 3.86
N ARG A 129 12.70 -29.02 3.22
CA ARG A 129 12.67 -29.12 1.76
C ARG A 129 11.55 -28.24 1.20
N GLY A 130 11.91 -27.29 0.32
CA GLY A 130 10.96 -26.38 -0.31
C GLY A 130 10.60 -25.13 0.52
N ALA A 131 11.31 -24.83 1.61
CA ALA A 131 11.03 -23.68 2.45
C ALA A 131 11.40 -22.31 1.84
N GLY A 132 12.15 -22.30 0.73
CA GLY A 132 12.54 -21.05 0.06
C GLY A 132 11.45 -20.47 -0.83
N THR A 133 11.58 -19.19 -1.16
CA THR A 133 10.66 -18.48 -2.08
C THR A 133 11.44 -17.64 -3.08
N ASP A 134 10.93 -17.54 -4.30
CA ASP A 134 11.33 -16.59 -5.35
C ASP A 134 10.36 -15.41 -5.45
N GLY A 135 9.24 -15.46 -4.73
CA GLY A 135 8.30 -14.37 -4.59
C GLY A 135 8.86 -13.19 -3.82
N GLU A 136 8.25 -12.03 -4.03
CA GLU A 136 8.61 -10.80 -3.33
C GLU A 136 8.14 -10.84 -1.87
N VAL A 137 9.05 -10.49 -0.96
CA VAL A 137 8.78 -10.45 0.48
C VAL A 137 8.79 -8.99 0.95
N TYR A 138 7.76 -8.61 1.69
CA TYR A 138 7.57 -7.26 2.20
C TYR A 138 7.43 -7.29 3.73
N LEU A 139 7.89 -6.23 4.40
CA LEU A 139 7.73 -6.02 5.84
C LEU A 139 7.04 -4.68 6.11
N SER A 140 6.11 -4.69 7.07
CA SER A 140 5.55 -3.47 7.66
C SER A 140 5.62 -3.58 9.18
N LEU A 141 6.29 -2.62 9.81
CA LEU A 141 6.42 -2.52 11.26
C LEU A 141 5.34 -1.60 11.80
N LYS A 142 4.60 -2.08 12.82
CA LYS A 142 3.61 -1.28 13.54
C LYS A 142 4.11 -0.98 14.95
N GLY A 143 4.43 0.29 15.20
CA GLY A 143 4.80 0.81 16.51
C GLY A 143 3.67 1.62 17.15
N SER A 144 3.84 1.97 18.43
CA SER A 144 2.91 2.88 19.13
C SER A 144 2.91 4.31 18.60
N LEU A 145 3.95 4.69 17.83
CA LEU A 145 4.12 6.03 17.27
C LEU A 145 3.65 6.12 15.82
N ALA A 146 3.86 5.08 15.03
CA ALA A 146 3.55 5.04 13.61
C ALA A 146 3.66 3.60 13.06
N THR A 147 3.18 3.42 11.83
CA THR A 147 3.48 2.26 10.99
C THR A 147 4.56 2.65 9.98
N SER A 148 5.55 1.79 9.72
CA SER A 148 6.68 2.09 8.81
C SER A 148 6.31 2.18 7.33
N GLY A 149 5.08 1.80 6.97
CA GLY A 149 4.74 1.44 5.59
C GLY A 149 5.39 0.10 5.21
N GLU A 150 5.13 -0.36 3.99
CA GLU A 150 5.77 -1.57 3.46
C GLU A 150 7.17 -1.29 2.92
N SER A 151 8.11 -2.15 3.28
CA SER A 151 9.47 -2.18 2.75
C SER A 151 9.70 -3.53 2.08
N ARG A 152 10.11 -3.53 0.81
CA ARG A 152 10.53 -4.75 0.12
C ARG A 152 11.85 -5.23 0.72
N LEU A 153 11.90 -6.48 1.15
CA LEU A 153 13.10 -7.09 1.72
C LEU A 153 13.96 -7.68 0.60
N GLU A 154 14.72 -6.84 -0.08
CA GLU A 154 15.59 -7.25 -1.18
C GLU A 154 16.94 -6.55 -1.13
N ASN A 155 18.01 -7.36 -1.15
CA ASN A 155 19.40 -6.91 -1.25
C ASN A 155 20.32 -7.94 -1.91
N HIS A 156 19.83 -9.15 -2.20
CA HIS A 156 20.57 -10.18 -2.92
C HIS A 156 19.61 -11.12 -3.68
N HIS A 157 20.07 -11.64 -4.83
CA HIS A 157 19.27 -12.52 -5.70
C HIS A 157 18.91 -13.89 -5.09
N SER A 158 19.51 -14.23 -3.95
CA SER A 158 19.30 -15.51 -3.25
C SER A 158 18.63 -15.32 -1.90
N ASN A 159 17.98 -14.18 -1.67
CA ASN A 159 17.22 -13.93 -0.45
C ASN A 159 16.16 -15.01 -0.26
N PHE A 160 15.91 -15.36 0.99
CA PHE A 160 14.93 -16.36 1.40
C PHE A 160 15.20 -17.77 0.84
N SER A 161 16.44 -18.10 0.51
CA SER A 161 16.81 -19.48 0.16
C SER A 161 16.76 -20.41 1.37
N ARG A 162 16.45 -21.69 1.16
CA ARG A 162 16.44 -22.72 2.22
C ARG A 162 17.74 -22.70 3.04
N ASN A 163 17.63 -22.78 4.36
CA ASN A 163 18.74 -22.79 5.32
C ASN A 163 19.67 -21.57 5.19
N LYS A 164 19.09 -20.39 5.01
CA LYS A 164 19.80 -19.12 4.87
C LYS A 164 19.29 -18.10 5.88
N THR A 165 20.20 -17.28 6.40
CA THR A 165 19.88 -16.07 7.15
C THR A 165 20.17 -14.85 6.28
N ASP A 166 19.16 -14.01 6.09
CA ASP A 166 19.24 -12.74 5.36
C ASP A 166 19.10 -11.57 6.35
N VAL A 167 19.84 -10.49 6.12
CA VAL A 167 19.84 -9.28 6.95
C VAL A 167 19.52 -8.07 6.08
N PHE A 168 18.58 -7.23 6.50
CA PHE A 168 18.10 -6.02 5.81
C PHE A 168 18.19 -4.81 6.75
N GLU A 169 18.38 -3.62 6.19
CA GLU A 169 18.45 -2.31 6.89
C GLU A 169 17.47 -1.31 6.28
#